data_AF-A0A819D648-F1
#
_entry.id   AF-A0A819D648-F1
#
_cell.length_a   1.000
_cell.length_b   1.000
_cell.length_c   1.000
_cell.angle_alpha   90.00
_cell.angle_beta   90.00
_cell.angle_gamma   90.00
#
_symmetry.space_group_name_H-M   'P 1'
#
loop_
_entity.id
_entity.type
_entity.pdbx_description
1 polymer ?
#
loop_
_entity_poly.entity_id
_entity_poly.type
_entity_poly.pdbx_seq_one_letter_code
_entity_poly.pdbx_strand_id
1 'polypeptide(L)'
;KMANLSEREVFRKTIYAEARGEPLEGQQWVAWVIKNRARLNRSYWGGSSIKGVCLHPQQFECWNGRSDIEINEPEAYANISQWADRIFDADSSQDPTGGADHYNNPDKEGYPPWTQNCQKLRKIEHHQFYKGP
;
A
#
# COMPACT_ATOMS: atom_id res chain seq x y z
N LYS A 1 -22.13 1.45 -2.73
CA LYS A 1 -22.04 0.07 -3.29
C LYS A 1 -20.64 -0.44 -2.99
N MET A 2 -20.49 -1.60 -2.34
CA MET A 2 -19.16 -2.21 -2.20
C MET A 2 -18.57 -2.47 -3.59
N ALA A 3 -17.26 -2.25 -3.75
CA ALA A 3 -16.55 -2.56 -4.98
C ALA A 3 -16.76 -4.03 -5.35
N ASN A 4 -17.32 -4.31 -6.53
CA ASN A 4 -17.46 -5.66 -7.09
C ASN A 4 -16.13 -6.18 -7.67
N LEU A 5 -15.01 -5.69 -7.11
CA LEU A 5 -13.65 -6.06 -7.48
C LEU A 5 -13.19 -7.22 -6.62
N SER A 6 -12.44 -8.14 -7.22
CA SER A 6 -11.66 -9.13 -6.48
C SER A 6 -10.64 -8.46 -5.57
N GLU A 7 -10.18 -9.19 -4.56
CA GLU A 7 -9.14 -8.69 -3.64
C GLU A 7 -7.82 -8.37 -4.38
N ARG A 8 -7.46 -9.15 -5.40
CA ARG A 8 -6.30 -8.90 -6.27
C ARG A 8 -6.45 -7.64 -7.12
N GLU A 9 -7.66 -7.35 -7.61
CA GLU A 9 -7.91 -6.09 -8.34
C GLU A 9 -7.78 -4.89 -7.41
N VAL A 10 -8.36 -4.97 -6.21
CA VAL A 10 -8.22 -3.91 -5.20
C VAL A 10 -6.75 -3.70 -4.83
N PHE A 11 -5.99 -4.78 -4.62
CA PHE A 11 -4.57 -4.71 -4.30
C PHE A 11 -3.77 -3.99 -5.40
N ARG A 12 -3.91 -4.41 -6.66
CA ARG A 12 -3.21 -3.80 -7.80
C ARG A 12 -3.61 -2.35 -8.02
N LYS A 13 -4.90 -2.04 -7.94
CA LYS A 13 -5.42 -0.67 -8.10
C LYS A 13 -4.95 0.26 -6.99
N THR A 14 -4.83 -0.25 -5.76
CA THR A 14 -4.26 0.52 -4.64
C THR A 14 -2.78 0.82 -4.88
N ILE A 15 -1.96 -0.17 -5.24
CA ILE A 15 -0.54 0.04 -5.57
C ILE A 15 -0.39 1.05 -6.72
N TYR A 16 -1.22 0.94 -7.76
CA TYR A 16 -1.21 1.88 -8.89
C TYR A 16 -1.56 3.31 -8.46
N ALA A 17 -2.60 3.48 -7.65
CA ALA A 17 -3.01 4.80 -7.19
C ALA A 17 -1.92 5.47 -6.35
N GLU A 18 -1.28 4.69 -5.47
CA GLU A 18 -0.31 5.18 -4.49
C GLU A 18 1.11 5.33 -5.05
N ALA A 19 1.52 4.46 -5.98
CA ALA A 19 2.93 4.30 -6.31
C ALA A 19 3.26 4.17 -7.81
N ARG A 20 2.32 4.36 -8.75
CA ARG A 20 2.63 4.21 -10.18
C ARG A 20 3.78 5.09 -10.69
N GLY A 21 4.01 6.24 -10.05
CA GLY A 21 5.12 7.15 -10.36
C GLY A 21 6.44 6.82 -9.65
N GLU A 22 6.44 5.84 -8.75
CA GLU A 22 7.61 5.41 -8.00
C GLU A 22 8.37 4.30 -8.75
N PRO A 23 9.67 4.10 -8.50
CA PRO A 23 10.41 2.96 -9.03
C PRO A 23 9.81 1.64 -8.53
N LEU A 24 10.11 0.54 -9.25
CA LEU A 24 9.60 -0.79 -8.93
C LEU A 24 9.77 -1.16 -7.45
N GLU A 25 10.93 -0.84 -6.86
CA GLU A 25 11.19 -1.10 -5.44
C GLU A 25 10.17 -0.37 -4.55
N GLY A 26 9.90 0.92 -4.79
CA GLY A 26 8.93 1.70 -4.02
C GLY A 26 7.50 1.15 -4.16
N GLN A 27 7.12 0.72 -5.36
CA GLN A 27 5.83 0.06 -5.60
C GLN A 27 5.70 -1.24 -4.80
N GLN A 28 6.75 -2.07 -4.79
CA GLN A 28 6.78 -3.32 -4.04
C GLN A 28 6.74 -3.07 -2.53
N TRP A 29 7.38 -2.01 -2.03
CA TRP A 29 7.30 -1.65 -0.61
C TRP A 29 5.88 -1.24 -0.21
N VAL A 30 5.16 -0.49 -1.04
CA VAL A 30 3.73 -0.19 -0.81
C VAL A 30 2.89 -1.48 -0.79
N ALA A 31 3.17 -2.41 -1.71
CA ALA A 31 2.51 -3.72 -1.74
C ALA A 31 2.72 -4.49 -0.41
N TRP A 32 3.95 -4.49 0.12
CA TRP A 32 4.27 -5.10 1.41
C TRP A 32 3.63 -4.36 2.61
N VAL A 33 3.53 -3.03 2.58
CA VAL A 33 2.80 -2.27 3.62
C VAL A 33 1.36 -2.73 3.74
N ILE A 34 0.66 -2.90 2.61
CA ILE A 34 -0.73 -3.39 2.62
C ILE A 34 -0.80 -4.80 3.25
N LYS A 35 0.12 -5.70 2.87
CA LYS A 35 0.18 -7.05 3.45
C LYS A 35 0.52 -7.06 4.93
N ASN A 36 1.45 -6.22 5.36
CA ASN A 36 1.84 -6.11 6.75
C ASN A 36 0.70 -5.57 7.63
N ARG A 37 -0.06 -4.57 7.15
CA ARG A 37 -1.28 -4.11 7.82
C ARG A 37 -2.32 -5.21 7.98
N ALA A 38 -2.58 -5.98 6.91
CA ALA A 38 -3.51 -7.11 6.95
C ALA A 38 -3.05 -8.18 7.95
N ARG A 39 -1.77 -8.53 7.93
CA ARG A 39 -1.19 -9.50 8.86
C ARG A 39 -1.27 -9.05 10.32
N LEU A 40 -1.09 -7.76 10.58
CA LEU A 40 -1.23 -7.18 11.92
C LEU A 40 -2.69 -7.16 12.41
N ASN A 41 -3.66 -7.34 11.52
CA ASN A 41 -5.08 -7.53 11.80
C ASN A 41 -5.65 -6.48 12.78
N ARG A 42 -5.28 -5.21 12.58
CA ARG A 42 -5.75 -4.10 13.40
C ARG A 42 -7.10 -3.61 12.85
N SER A 43 -8.10 -3.47 13.71
CA SER A 43 -9.46 -3.07 13.30
C SER A 43 -9.48 -1.71 12.60
N TYR A 44 -8.67 -0.75 13.08
CA TYR A 44 -8.54 0.59 12.50
C TYR A 44 -7.81 0.61 11.15
N TRP A 45 -7.23 -0.51 10.73
CA TRP A 45 -6.70 -0.73 9.39
C TRP A 45 -7.60 -1.63 8.54
N GLY A 46 -8.82 -1.99 8.98
CA GLY A 46 -9.69 -2.86 8.19
C GLY A 46 -9.47 -4.35 8.36
N GLY A 47 -8.73 -4.76 9.40
CA GLY A 47 -8.61 -6.16 9.82
C GLY A 47 -7.65 -6.98 8.97
N SER A 48 -7.96 -8.28 8.81
CA SER A 48 -7.00 -9.28 8.32
C SER A 48 -6.95 -9.46 6.81
N SER A 49 -7.83 -8.80 6.06
CA SER A 49 -7.91 -8.95 4.60
C SER A 49 -7.23 -7.79 3.89
N ILE A 50 -6.62 -8.07 2.74
CA ILE A 50 -6.01 -7.06 1.87
C ILE A 50 -7.08 -6.10 1.35
N LYS A 51 -8.23 -6.63 0.95
CA LYS A 51 -9.36 -5.81 0.51
C LYS A 51 -9.90 -4.93 1.65
N GLY A 52 -9.98 -5.47 2.86
CA GLY A 52 -10.34 -4.73 4.06
C GLY A 52 -9.38 -3.57 4.31
N VAL A 53 -8.07 -3.82 4.25
CA VAL A 53 -7.04 -2.81 4.40
C VAL A 53 -7.13 -1.69 3.36
N CYS A 54 -7.24 -2.07 2.08
CA CYS A 54 -7.27 -1.09 1.00
C CYS A 54 -8.54 -0.22 1.05
N LEU A 55 -9.69 -0.81 1.35
CA LEU A 55 -10.99 -0.14 1.29
C LEU A 55 -11.42 0.48 2.64
N HIS A 56 -10.64 0.27 3.70
CA HIS A 56 -10.98 0.86 4.99
C HIS A 56 -10.87 2.39 4.91
N PRO A 57 -11.83 3.14 5.50
CA PRO A 57 -11.80 4.59 5.48
C PRO A 57 -10.44 5.16 5.90
N GLN A 58 -9.99 6.17 5.14
CA GLN A 58 -8.77 6.95 5.39
C GLN A 58 -7.44 6.16 5.26
N GLN A 59 -7.46 4.87 4.90
CA GLN A 59 -6.22 4.11 4.71
C GLN A 59 -5.54 4.42 3.37
N PHE A 60 -6.34 4.63 2.33
CA PHE A 60 -5.89 4.97 0.99
C PHE A 60 -6.93 5.92 0.38
N GLU A 61 -6.55 7.19 0.23
CA GLU A 61 -7.48 8.25 -0.15
C GLU A 61 -8.15 8.02 -1.51
N CYS A 62 -7.49 7.28 -2.40
CA CYS A 62 -8.01 6.94 -3.71
C CYS A 62 -9.37 6.22 -3.68
N TRP A 63 -9.70 5.51 -2.60
CA TRP A 63 -10.98 4.79 -2.43
C TRP A 63 -12.08 5.64 -1.78
N ASN A 64 -11.78 6.84 -1.27
CA ASN A 64 -12.77 7.66 -0.57
C ASN A 64 -13.93 8.05 -1.51
N GLY A 65 -15.14 7.54 -1.20
CA GLY A 65 -16.34 7.78 -2.00
C GLY A 65 -16.38 7.06 -3.35
N ARG A 66 -15.45 6.13 -3.62
CA ARG A 66 -15.32 5.41 -4.89
C ARG A 66 -15.49 3.91 -4.71
N SER A 67 -16.07 3.24 -5.71
CA SER A 67 -16.16 1.78 -5.78
C SER A 67 -15.19 1.15 -6.78
N ASP A 68 -14.46 1.97 -7.54
CA ASP A 68 -13.43 1.57 -8.49
C ASP A 68 -12.41 2.71 -8.68
N ILE A 69 -11.21 2.36 -9.14
CA ILE A 69 -10.13 3.28 -9.52
C ILE A 69 -9.97 3.26 -11.04
N GLU A 70 -10.16 4.41 -11.67
CA GLU A 70 -9.91 4.60 -13.09
C GLU A 70 -8.41 4.49 -13.41
N ILE A 71 -8.09 3.71 -14.45
CA ILE A 71 -6.71 3.48 -14.89
C ILE A 71 -6.42 4.38 -16.08
N ASN A 72 -5.81 5.53 -15.81
CA ASN A 72 -5.43 6.51 -16.83
C ASN A 72 -4.08 6.20 -17.49
N GLU A 73 -3.26 5.35 -16.89
CA GLU A 73 -1.95 4.91 -17.40
C GLU A 73 -1.93 3.37 -17.49
N PRO A 74 -2.51 2.79 -18.56
CA PRO A 74 -2.67 1.33 -18.69
C PRO A 74 -1.36 0.56 -18.63
N GLU A 75 -0.28 1.11 -19.18
CA GLU A 75 1.05 0.49 -19.17
C GLU A 75 1.62 0.36 -17.76
N ALA A 76 1.49 1.41 -16.93
CA ALA A 76 1.93 1.37 -15.54
C ALA A 76 1.12 0.35 -14.73
N TYR A 77 -0.20 0.30 -14.93
CA TYR A 77 -1.05 -0.70 -14.29
C TYR A 77 -0.74 -2.14 -14.76
N ALA A 78 -0.44 -2.33 -16.04
CA ALA A 78 -0.02 -3.61 -16.58
C ALA A 78 1.32 -4.06 -15.98
N ASN A 79 2.29 -3.15 -15.85
CA ASN A 79 3.57 -3.44 -15.21
C ASN A 79 3.40 -3.85 -13.74
N ILE A 80 2.57 -3.15 -12.98
CA ILE A 80 2.23 -3.52 -11.60
C ILE A 80 1.57 -4.91 -11.57
N SER A 81 0.64 -5.17 -12.48
CA SER A 81 -0.08 -6.45 -12.55
C SER A 81 0.83 -7.66 -12.81
N GLN A 82 1.98 -7.47 -13.49
CA GLN A 82 2.91 -8.57 -13.78
C GLN A 82 3.61 -9.15 -12.54
N TRP A 83 3.72 -8.38 -11.45
CA TRP A 83 4.44 -8.81 -10.24
C TRP A 83 3.59 -8.75 -8.96
N ALA A 84 2.56 -7.90 -8.89
CA ALA A 84 1.80 -7.68 -7.67
C ALA A 84 1.18 -8.98 -7.14
N ASP A 85 0.65 -9.83 -8.02
CA ASP A 85 0.06 -11.10 -7.61
C ASP A 85 1.07 -12.06 -6.98
N ARG A 86 2.36 -11.99 -7.35
CA ARG A 86 3.42 -12.77 -6.70
C ARG A 86 3.67 -12.28 -5.28
N ILE A 87 3.63 -10.95 -5.05
CA ILE A 87 3.74 -10.41 -3.69
C ILE A 87 2.48 -10.75 -2.89
N PHE A 88 1.29 -10.67 -3.50
CA PHE A 88 0.04 -11.07 -2.87
C PHE A 88 0.14 -12.50 -2.28
N ASP A 89 0.67 -13.44 -3.06
CA ASP A 89 0.81 -14.85 -2.69
C ASP A 89 2.04 -15.17 -1.83
N ALA A 90 3.01 -14.23 -1.73
CA ALA A 90 4.25 -14.46 -1.01
C ALA A 90 4.03 -14.66 0.50
N ASP A 91 4.89 -15.44 1.15
CA ASP A 91 4.87 -15.55 2.61
C ASP A 91 5.54 -14.33 3.27
N SER A 92 5.17 -14.03 4.51
CA SER A 92 5.78 -12.96 5.31
C SER A 92 7.29 -13.07 5.45
N SER A 93 7.85 -14.29 5.38
CA SER A 93 9.30 -14.51 5.38
C SER A 93 10.04 -13.91 4.18
N GLN A 94 9.31 -13.54 3.12
CA GLN A 94 9.85 -12.92 1.91
C GLN A 94 9.76 -11.39 1.92
N ASP A 95 9.28 -10.78 3.01
CA ASP A 95 9.17 -9.33 3.16
C ASP A 95 10.56 -8.67 3.26
N PRO A 96 11.01 -7.91 2.24
CA PRO A 96 12.32 -7.26 2.26
C PRO A 96 12.31 -5.94 3.04
N THR A 97 11.14 -5.47 3.49
CA THR A 97 10.97 -4.13 4.07
C THR A 97 11.34 -4.07 5.55
N GLY A 98 11.51 -5.22 6.21
CA GLY A 98 11.68 -5.29 7.67
C GLY A 98 10.37 -5.12 8.45
N GLY A 99 9.22 -5.30 7.78
CA GLY A 99 7.89 -5.15 8.37
C GLY A 99 7.33 -3.73 8.27
N ALA A 100 7.59 -3.01 7.16
CA ALA A 100 7.02 -1.68 6.94
C ALA A 100 5.49 -1.75 6.95
N ASP A 101 4.85 -0.82 7.67
CA ASP A 101 3.39 -0.70 7.81
C ASP A 101 2.90 0.75 7.65
N HIS A 102 3.81 1.71 7.49
CA HIS A 102 3.52 3.11 7.21
C HIS A 102 4.45 3.66 6.12
N TYR A 103 3.97 4.65 5.40
CA TYR A 103 4.78 5.54 4.58
C TYR A 103 4.14 6.92 4.51
N ASN A 104 4.93 7.91 4.12
CA ASN A 104 4.45 9.26 3.86
C ASN A 104 5.27 9.91 2.74
N ASN A 105 4.75 10.98 2.16
CA ASN A 105 5.51 11.80 1.21
C ASN A 105 6.09 13.02 1.93
N PRO A 106 7.35 12.98 2.39
CA PRO A 106 7.91 14.07 3.17
C PRO A 106 8.07 15.38 2.40
N ASP A 107 8.14 15.31 1.07
CA ASP A 107 8.28 16.49 0.23
C ASP A 107 6.94 17.23 0.08
N LYS A 108 5.81 16.55 0.33
CA LYS A 108 4.46 17.15 0.36
C LYS A 108 3.94 17.43 1.77
N GLU A 109 4.22 16.53 2.71
CA GLU A 109 3.57 16.49 4.03
C GLU A 109 4.55 16.81 5.18
N GLY A 110 5.85 16.91 4.88
CA GLY A 110 6.88 16.96 5.91
C GLY A 110 6.97 15.65 6.69
N TYR A 111 7.28 15.75 7.99
CA TYR A 111 7.30 14.59 8.90
C TYR A 111 6.20 14.76 9.94
N PRO A 112 4.98 14.25 9.68
CA PRO A 112 3.88 14.37 10.62
C PRO A 112 4.22 13.81 12.02
N PRO A 113 3.57 14.26 13.10
CA PRO A 113 3.93 13.86 14.47
C PRO A 113 3.94 12.35 14.71
N TRP A 114 3.08 11.58 14.04
CA TRP A 114 3.05 10.12 14.17
C TRP A 114 4.37 9.44 13.75
N THR A 115 5.15 10.07 12.87
CA THR A 115 6.45 9.55 12.42
C THR A 115 7.48 9.48 13.54
N GLN A 116 7.32 10.27 14.61
CA GLN A 116 8.26 10.32 15.74
C GLN A 116 8.25 9.05 16.58
N ASN A 117 7.13 8.33 16.60
CA ASN A 117 6.97 7.08 17.35
C ASN A 117 7.24 5.82 16.50
N CYS A 118 7.67 6.00 15.25
CA CYS A 118 7.91 4.91 14.33
C CYS A 118 9.41 4.73 14.09
N GLN A 119 9.85 3.49 13.86
CA GLN A 119 11.18 3.21 13.34
C GLN A 119 11.24 3.68 11.89
N LYS A 120 12.13 4.64 11.59
CA LYS A 120 12.46 5.02 10.20
C LYS A 120 13.12 3.84 9.50
N LEU A 121 12.55 3.44 8.37
CA LEU A 121 13.13 2.44 7.49
C LEU A 121 13.85 3.17 6.35
N ARG A 122 13.40 2.98 5.11
CA ARG A 122 14.05 3.52 3.92
C ARG A 122 13.23 4.65 3.28
N LYS A 123 13.91 5.67 2.74
CA LYS A 123 13.31 6.59 1.76
C LYS A 123 13.59 6.04 0.35
N ILE A 124 12.55 5.88 -0.45
CA ILE A 124 12.63 5.50 -1.86
C ILE A 124 11.88 6.59 -2.63
N GLU A 125 12.60 7.38 -3.42
CA GLU A 125 12.09 8.57 -4.10
C GLU A 125 11.17 9.39 -3.19
N HIS A 126 9.87 9.46 -3.47
CA HIS A 126 8.95 10.32 -2.75
C HIS A 126 8.39 9.67 -1.48
N HIS A 127 8.65 8.40 -1.22
CA HIS A 127 8.12 7.71 -0.04
C HIS A 127 9.19 7.47 1.02
N GLN A 128 8.96 7.99 2.22
CA GLN A 128 9.65 7.53 3.42
C GLN A 128 8.81 6.44 4.08
N PHE A 129 9.39 5.24 4.23
CA PHE A 129 8.75 4.11 4.88
C PHE A 129 9.14 4.01 6.36
N TYR A 130 8.23 3.45 7.15
CA TYR A 130 8.40 3.25 8.59
C TYR A 130 7.79 1.92 9.05
N LYS A 131 8.23 1.51 10.23
CA LYS A 131 7.59 0.47 11.02
C LYS A 131 7.04 1.09 12.31
N GLY A 132 5.76 0.86 12.58
CA GLY A 132 5.10 1.28 13.81
C GLY A 132 5.71 0.62 15.06
N PRO A 133 5.36 1.13 16.25
CA PRO A 133 5.79 0.54 17.52
C PRO A 133 5.20 -0.86 17.76
#